data_AF-A0A815WJL1-F1
#
_entry.id   AF-A0A815WJL1-F1
#
_cell.length_a   1.000
_cell.length_b   1.000
_cell.length_c   1.000
_cell.angle_alpha   90.00
_cell.angle_beta   90.00
_cell.angle_gamma   90.00
#
_symmetry.space_group_name_H-M   'P 1'
#
loop_
_entity.id
_entity.type
_entity.pdbx_description
1 polymer ?
#
loop_
_entity_poly.entity_id
_entity_poly.type
_entity_poly.pdbx_seq_one_letter_code
_entity_poly.pdbx_strand_id
1 'polypeptide(L)'
;MLASVLRVTGASLNDWKVNYEPVKDRYKAGVEEFKKGNMLGFAKLLYSRAFYPDNNSNYEERKGLHNDILGLPKENLDEYTKIAVDMAEKQS
;
A
#
# COMPACT_ATOMS: atom_id res chain seq x y z
N MET A 1 3.82 4.76 1.44
CA MET A 1 4.71 3.62 1.81
C MET A 1 6.15 3.82 1.35
N LEU A 2 6.49 3.79 0.06
CA LEU A 2 7.90 3.92 -0.40
C LEU A 2 8.62 5.16 0.16
N ALA A 3 7.99 6.32 0.15
CA ALA A 3 8.59 7.54 0.70
C ALA A 3 8.98 7.43 2.19
N SER A 4 8.21 6.67 2.99
CA SER A 4 8.54 6.40 4.39
C SER A 4 9.80 5.54 4.49
N VAL A 5 9.87 4.45 3.68
CA VAL A 5 11.06 3.58 3.61
C VAL A 5 12.31 4.40 3.28
N LEU A 6 12.26 5.26 2.26
CA LEU A 6 13.40 6.11 1.88
C LEU A 6 13.83 7.05 3.03
N ARG A 7 12.88 7.64 3.77
CA ARG A 7 13.19 8.50 4.92
C ARG A 7 13.85 7.74 6.07
N VAL A 8 13.33 6.57 6.44
CA VAL A 8 13.79 5.85 7.63
C VAL A 8 15.10 5.09 7.40
N THR A 9 15.37 4.67 6.16
CA THR A 9 16.63 4.00 5.80
C THR A 9 17.70 4.95 5.29
N GLY A 10 17.34 6.18 4.93
CA GLY A 10 18.23 7.12 4.25
C GLY A 10 18.52 6.76 2.78
N ALA A 11 17.85 5.75 2.23
CA ALA A 11 17.99 5.37 0.83
C ALA A 11 17.43 6.44 -0.11
N SER A 12 18.00 6.51 -1.32
CA SER A 12 17.51 7.35 -2.39
C SER A 12 16.55 6.59 -3.30
N LEU A 13 15.64 7.31 -3.95
CA LEU A 13 14.80 6.73 -5.00
C LEU A 13 15.65 6.11 -6.14
N ASN A 14 16.85 6.65 -6.38
CA ASN A 14 17.78 6.15 -7.39
C ASN A 14 18.33 4.76 -7.07
N ASP A 15 18.25 4.32 -5.81
CA ASP A 15 18.66 2.99 -5.38
C ASP A 15 17.59 1.92 -5.72
N TRP A 16 16.43 2.36 -6.22
CA TRP A 16 15.27 1.50 -6.48
C TRP A 16 14.92 1.46 -7.98
N LYS A 17 14.62 0.25 -8.47
CA LYS A 17 13.99 0.06 -9.77
C LYS A 17 12.47 0.19 -9.65
N VAL A 18 11.93 1.33 -10.06
CA VAL A 18 10.48 1.60 -10.03
C VAL A 18 9.87 1.29 -11.41
N ASN A 19 8.83 0.45 -11.42
CA ASN A 19 8.04 0.15 -12.62
C ASN A 19 6.61 0.67 -12.45
N TYR A 20 5.96 1.01 -13.56
CA TYR A 20 4.59 1.52 -13.57
C TYR A 20 3.70 0.60 -14.42
N GLU A 21 2.46 0.42 -13.98
CA GLU A 21 1.45 -0.38 -14.68
C GLU A 21 0.11 0.37 -14.64
N PRO A 22 -0.63 0.46 -15.77
CA PRO A 22 -1.98 1.02 -15.75
C PRO A 22 -2.92 0.20 -14.84
N VAL A 23 -3.57 0.88 -13.90
CA VAL A 23 -4.43 0.23 -12.89
C VAL A 23 -5.57 -0.61 -13.50
N LYS A 24 -6.12 -0.16 -14.64
CA LYS A 24 -7.18 -0.87 -15.36
C LYS A 24 -6.70 -2.20 -15.94
N ASP A 25 -5.46 -2.26 -16.38
CA ASP A 25 -4.90 -3.48 -16.97
C ASP A 25 -4.52 -4.47 -15.87
N ARG A 26 -3.94 -3.98 -14.77
CA ARG A 26 -3.68 -4.78 -13.57
C ARG A 26 -4.95 -5.42 -13.01
N TYR A 27 -6.04 -4.65 -12.95
CA TYR A 27 -7.36 -5.14 -12.52
C TYR A 27 -7.89 -6.23 -13.45
N LYS A 28 -7.90 -6.00 -14.77
CA LYS A 28 -8.34 -6.99 -15.77
C LYS A 28 -7.54 -8.28 -15.65
N ALA A 29 -6.22 -8.19 -15.54
CA ALA A 29 -5.36 -9.37 -15.38
C ALA A 29 -5.72 -10.16 -14.11
N GLY A 30 -5.97 -9.48 -12.98
CA GLY A 30 -6.43 -10.13 -11.75
C GLY A 30 -7.79 -10.84 -11.91
N VAL A 31 -8.75 -10.21 -12.61
CA VAL A 31 -10.05 -10.83 -12.91
C VAL A 31 -9.87 -12.11 -13.73
N GLU A 32 -9.02 -12.08 -14.77
CA GLU A 32 -8.80 -13.24 -15.64
C GLU A 32 -8.04 -14.38 -14.93
N GLU A 33 -7.07 -14.05 -14.07
CA GLU A 33 -6.39 -15.02 -13.20
C GLU A 33 -7.38 -15.66 -12.23
N PHE A 34 -8.24 -14.86 -11.59
CA PHE A 34 -9.20 -15.34 -10.60
C PHE A 34 -10.26 -16.26 -11.22
N LYS A 35 -10.80 -15.89 -12.40
CA LYS A 35 -11.73 -16.75 -13.17
C LYS A 35 -11.15 -18.12 -13.50
N LYS A 36 -9.82 -18.24 -13.59
CA LYS A 36 -9.10 -19.49 -13.85
C LYS A 36 -8.77 -20.28 -12.56
N GLY A 37 -9.27 -19.84 -11.41
CA GLY A 37 -9.05 -20.48 -10.10
C GLY A 37 -7.77 -20.04 -9.39
N ASN A 38 -7.03 -19.07 -9.92
CA ASN A 38 -5.85 -18.53 -9.24
C ASN A 38 -6.27 -17.46 -8.22
N MET A 39 -6.20 -17.79 -6.92
CA MET A 39 -6.55 -16.89 -5.83
C MET A 39 -5.67 -15.64 -5.75
N LEU A 40 -4.45 -15.66 -6.31
CA LEU A 40 -3.63 -14.44 -6.42
C LEU A 40 -4.30 -13.39 -7.33
N GLY A 41 -5.11 -13.83 -8.30
CA GLY A 41 -5.91 -12.94 -9.14
C GLY A 41 -6.92 -12.12 -8.33
N PHE A 42 -7.51 -12.72 -7.27
CA PHE A 42 -8.40 -12.00 -6.37
C PHE A 42 -7.67 -10.92 -5.58
N ALA A 43 -6.50 -11.22 -5.01
CA ALA A 43 -5.69 -10.21 -4.34
C ALA A 43 -5.30 -9.08 -5.30
N LYS A 44 -4.89 -9.43 -6.53
CA LYS A 44 -4.49 -8.48 -7.57
C LYS A 44 -5.63 -7.53 -7.96
N LEU A 45 -6.84 -8.04 -8.23
CA LEU A 45 -7.98 -7.18 -8.58
C LEU A 45 -8.43 -6.33 -7.38
N LEU A 46 -8.39 -6.87 -6.16
CA LEU A 46 -8.79 -6.18 -4.94
C LEU A 46 -7.88 -4.98 -4.65
N TYR A 47 -6.57 -5.20 -4.62
CA TYR A 47 -5.62 -4.11 -4.34
C TYR A 47 -5.54 -3.10 -5.49
N SER A 48 -5.74 -3.53 -6.74
CA SER A 48 -5.81 -2.58 -7.88
C SER A 48 -6.96 -1.58 -7.71
N ARG A 49 -8.08 -2.00 -7.09
CA ARG A 49 -9.24 -1.14 -6.90
C ARG A 49 -8.95 0.12 -6.10
N ALA A 50 -8.01 0.06 -5.16
CA ALA A 50 -7.61 1.17 -4.31
C ALA A 50 -6.89 2.30 -5.08
N PHE A 51 -6.34 2.01 -6.26
CA PHE A 51 -5.62 2.97 -7.10
C PHE A 51 -6.48 3.54 -8.24
N TYR A 52 -7.80 3.28 -8.22
CA TYR A 52 -8.70 3.88 -9.19
C TYR A 52 -8.89 5.38 -8.89
N PRO A 53 -9.04 6.25 -9.91
CA PRO A 53 -9.20 7.69 -9.72
C PRO A 53 -10.46 8.12 -8.98
N ASP A 54 -11.43 7.20 -8.80
CA ASP A 54 -12.66 7.47 -8.08
C ASP A 54 -12.49 7.50 -6.56
N ASN A 55 -11.26 7.29 -6.07
CA ASN A 55 -10.83 7.49 -4.68
C ASN A 55 -11.68 6.73 -3.65
N ASN A 56 -12.36 5.66 -4.08
CA ASN A 56 -13.36 4.99 -3.26
C ASN A 56 -12.75 4.31 -2.02
N SER A 57 -11.46 4.00 -2.08
CA SER A 57 -10.72 3.37 -0.98
C SER A 57 -10.10 4.35 0.01
N ASN A 58 -10.12 5.67 -0.27
CA ASN A 58 -9.68 6.67 0.70
C ASN A 58 -10.84 7.02 1.66
N TYR A 59 -10.93 6.28 2.77
CA TYR A 59 -12.01 6.45 3.73
C TYR A 59 -11.92 7.78 4.48
N GLU A 60 -10.71 8.18 4.89
CA GLU A 60 -10.46 9.42 5.62
C GLU A 60 -10.99 10.64 4.88
N GLU A 61 -10.66 10.78 3.59
CA GLU A 61 -11.12 11.91 2.78
C GLU A 61 -12.65 11.90 2.59
N ARG A 62 -13.26 10.72 2.54
CA ARG A 62 -14.70 10.58 2.25
C ARG A 62 -15.60 10.68 3.47
N LYS A 63 -15.12 10.25 4.64
CA LYS A 63 -15.93 10.03 5.84
C LYS A 63 -15.32 10.64 7.09
N GLY A 64 -14.07 11.08 7.04
CA GLY A 64 -13.29 11.42 8.21
C GLY A 64 -12.85 10.18 8.99
N LEU A 65 -11.98 10.41 9.97
CA LEU A 65 -11.56 9.41 10.94
C LEU A 65 -12.23 9.69 12.28
N HIS A 66 -12.50 8.64 13.04
CA HIS A 66 -13.04 8.77 14.40
C HIS A 66 -11.93 8.82 15.47
N ASN A 67 -10.67 9.02 15.08
CA ASN A 67 -9.54 9.01 16.01
C ASN A 67 -9.74 10.00 17.15
N ASP A 68 -10.16 11.24 16.85
CA ASP A 68 -10.41 12.26 17.88
C ASP A 68 -11.59 11.89 18.80
N ILE A 69 -12.65 11.30 18.23
CA ILE A 69 -13.84 10.85 18.99
C ILE A 69 -13.46 9.74 19.98
N LEU A 70 -12.54 8.87 19.56
CA LEU A 70 -12.07 7.73 20.34
C LEU A 70 -10.86 8.07 21.22
N GLY A 71 -10.34 9.30 21.16
CA GLY A 71 -9.12 9.71 21.87
C GLY A 71 -7.86 8.96 21.42
N LEU A 72 -7.84 8.47 20.17
CA LEU A 72 -6.69 7.75 19.60
C LEU A 72 -5.58 8.74 19.22
N PRO A 73 -4.31 8.37 19.46
CA PRO A 73 -3.19 9.21 19.06
C PRO A 73 -3.10 9.31 17.53
N LYS A 74 -2.46 10.38 17.05
CA LYS A 74 -2.11 10.51 15.64
C LYS A 74 -1.02 9.50 15.28
N GLU A 75 -1.26 8.73 14.23
CA GLU A 75 -0.31 7.71 13.78
C GLU A 75 0.94 8.33 13.16
N ASN A 76 2.10 7.71 13.43
CA ASN A 76 3.36 8.04 12.78
C ASN A 76 3.81 6.88 11.89
N LEU A 77 3.60 7.04 10.57
CA LEU A 77 3.95 6.00 9.61
C LEU A 77 5.45 5.69 9.60
N ASP A 78 6.31 6.68 9.82
CA ASP A 78 7.77 6.51 9.78
C ASP A 78 8.25 5.66 10.96
N GLU A 79 7.65 5.84 12.15
CA GLU A 79 7.96 5.02 13.33
C GLU A 79 7.73 3.53 13.06
N TYR A 80 6.54 3.17 12.59
CA TYR A 80 6.22 1.77 12.31
C TYR A 80 6.96 1.22 11.09
N THR A 81 7.27 2.05 10.10
CA THR A 81 8.10 1.63 8.96
C THR A 81 9.52 1.30 9.42
N LYS A 82 10.09 2.10 10.33
CA LYS A 82 11.40 1.83 10.92
C LYS A 82 11.41 0.51 11.69
N ILE A 83 10.40 0.26 12.53
CA ILE A 83 10.26 -1.02 13.25
C ILE A 83 10.25 -2.20 12.27
N ALA A 84 9.50 -2.10 11.16
CA ALA A 84 9.44 -3.16 10.17
C ALA A 84 10.79 -3.42 9.46
N VAL A 85 11.55 -2.36 9.17
CA VAL A 85 12.92 -2.47 8.62
C VAL A 85 13.85 -3.17 9.62
N ASP A 86 13.87 -2.69 10.87
CA ASP A 86 14.72 -3.27 11.93
C ASP A 86 14.40 -4.75 12.16
N MET A 87 13.13 -5.15 12.02
CA MET A 87 12.70 -6.56 12.11
C MET A 87 13.22 -7.41 10.96
N ALA A 88 13.30 -6.85 9.74
CA ALA A 88 13.79 -7.57 8.57
C ALA A 88 15.31 -7.78 8.64
N GLU A 89 16.06 -6.77 9.08
CA GLU A 89 17.52 -6.82 9.23
C GLU A 89 17.99 -7.75 10.35
N LYS A 90 17.19 -7.95 11.40
CA LYS A 90 17.50 -8.90 12.48
C LYS A 90 17.28 -10.36 12.09
N GLN A 91 16.55 -10.62 11.01
CA GLN A 91 16.27 -11.97 10.51
C GLN A 91 17.27 -12.44 9.45
N SER A 92 18.14 -11.54 8.96
CA SER A 92 19.23 -11.81 8.01
C SER A 92 20.55 -12.08 8.71
#